data_AF-A0A535F3F1-F1
#
_entry.id   AF-A0A535F3F1-F1
#
_cell.length_a   1.000
_cell.length_b   1.000
_cell.length_c   1.000
_cell.angle_alpha   90.00
_cell.angle_beta   90.00
_cell.angle_gamma   90.00
#
_symmetry.space_group_name_H-M   'P 1'
#
loop_
_entity.id
_entity.type
_entity.pdbx_description
1 polymer ?
#
loop_
_entity_poly.entity_id
_entity_poly.type
_entity_poly.pdbx_seq_one_letter_code
_entity_poly.pdbx_strand_id
1 'polypeptide(L)' 'MYQARELALGRLQFEADQLGADGVIGVDIKVEYLHNGEWMEVTAVGTAVRYVGSGQNMPPTGMGRVTIPAG' A
#
# COMPACT_ATOMS: atom_id res chain seq x y z
N MET A 1 -8.34 13.19 -8.73
CA MET A 1 -8.67 12.25 -7.63
C MET A 1 -8.12 10.86 -7.93
N TYR A 2 -8.75 10.07 -8.83
CA TYR A 2 -8.38 8.67 -9.06
C TYR A 2 -6.90 8.44 -9.42
N GLN A 3 -6.34 9.20 -10.36
CA GLN A 3 -4.96 8.99 -10.79
C GLN A 3 -3.92 9.20 -9.67
N ALA A 4 -4.08 10.22 -8.82
CA ALA A 4 -3.15 10.48 -7.72
C ALA A 4 -3.24 9.39 -6.64
N ARG A 5 -4.45 8.90 -6.36
CA ARG A 5 -4.67 7.79 -5.43
C ARG A 5 -4.05 6.48 -5.92
N GLU A 6 -4.28 6.13 -7.18
CA GLU A 6 -3.67 4.94 -7.78
C GLU A 6 -2.14 5.04 -7.82
N LEU A 7 -1.59 6.22 -8.09
CA LEU A 7 -0.15 6.46 -8.00
C LEU A 7 0.40 6.31 -6.58
N ALA A 8 -0.29 6.83 -5.56
CA ALA A 8 0.12 6.72 -4.17
C ALA A 8 0.13 5.25 -3.70
N LEU A 9 -0.94 4.50 -4.00
CA LEU A 9 -1.02 3.08 -3.68
C LEU A 9 -0.02 2.23 -4.47
N GLY A 10 0.21 2.56 -5.74
CA GLY A 10 1.22 1.92 -6.56
C GLY A 10 2.64 2.11 -6.02
N ARG A 11 2.97 3.31 -5.52
CA ARG A 11 4.25 3.59 -4.85
C ARG A 11 4.38 2.82 -3.53
N LEU A 12 3.34 2.81 -2.71
CA LEU A 12 3.32 2.05 -1.46
C LEU A 12 3.54 0.55 -1.70
N GLN A 13 2.87 -0.02 -2.71
CA GLN A 13 3.07 -1.42 -3.12
C GLN A 13 4.51 -1.65 -3.60
N PHE A 14 5.03 -0.78 -4.47
CA PHE A 14 6.39 -0.90 -4.99
C PHE A 14 7.45 -0.84 -3.89
N GLU A 15 7.33 0.09 -2.94
CA GLU A 15 8.26 0.21 -1.80
C GLU A 15 8.23 -1.04 -0.93
N ALA A 16 7.05 -1.61 -0.67
CA ALA A 16 6.92 -2.85 0.07
C ALA A 16 7.47 -4.07 -0.70
N ASP A 17 7.30 -4.12 -2.03
CA ASP A 17 7.89 -5.16 -2.87
C ASP A 17 9.43 -5.12 -2.78
N GLN A 18 10.04 -3.93 -2.79
CA GLN A 18 11.48 -3.76 -2.60
C GLN A 18 11.99 -4.26 -1.24
N LEU A 19 11.12 -4.23 -0.22
CA LEU A 19 11.42 -4.78 1.11
C LEU A 19 11.23 -6.30 1.20
N GLY A 20 10.77 -6.95 0.12
CA GLY A 20 10.41 -8.37 0.12
C GLY A 20 9.24 -8.68 1.06
N ALA A 21 8.33 -7.71 1.22
CA ALA A 21 7.13 -7.90 2.00
C ALA A 21 6.14 -8.81 1.28
N ASP A 22 5.29 -9.46 2.06
CA ASP A 22 4.15 -10.24 1.57
C ASP A 22 2.90 -9.34 1.40
N GLY A 23 2.82 -8.27 2.19
CA GLY A 23 1.70 -7.35 2.15
C GLY A 23 1.99 -6.04 2.87
N VAL A 24 1.08 -5.09 2.75
CA VAL A 24 1.04 -3.86 3.55
C VAL A 24 -0.29 -3.83 4.31
N ILE A 25 -0.23 -3.77 5.64
CA ILE A 25 -1.42 -3.69 6.50
C ILE A 25 -1.59 -2.28 7.10
N GLY A 26 -2.79 -1.99 7.58
CA GLY A 26 -3.07 -0.72 8.26
C GLY A 26 -2.86 0.49 7.34
N VAL A 27 -3.26 0.37 6.08
CA VAL A 27 -3.09 1.45 5.10
C VAL A 27 -4.06 2.58 5.40
N ASP A 28 -3.51 3.77 5.67
CA ASP A 28 -4.24 5.02 5.78
C ASP A 28 -3.98 5.87 4.53
N ILE A 29 -5.05 6.48 4.01
CA ILE A 29 -5.00 7.34 2.82
C ILE A 29 -5.50 8.72 3.20
N LYS A 30 -4.59 9.69 3.17
CA LYS A 30 -4.89 11.09 3.42
C LYS A 30 -4.97 11.84 2.10
N VAL A 31 -6.01 12.66 1.95
CA VAL A 31 -6.17 13.57 0.81
C VAL A 31 -6.21 14.99 1.34
N GLU A 32 -5.30 15.83 0.87
CA GLU A 32 -5.22 17.23 1.28
C GLU A 32 -5.34 18.15 0.07
N TYR A 33 -6.07 19.25 0.26
CA TYR A 33 -6.21 20.29 -0.74
C TYR A 33 -5.36 21.48 -0.32
N LEU A 34 -4.48 21.91 -1.23
CA LEU A 34 -3.53 22.98 -1.01
C LEU A 34 -3.83 24.12 -1.97
N HIS A 35 -3.25 25.31 -1.72
CA HIS A 35 -3.36 26.48 -2.61
C HIS A 35 -4.82 26.80 -2.96
N ASN A 36 -5.66 26.96 -1.93
CA ASN A 36 -7.08 27.25 -2.08
C ASN A 36 -7.85 26.23 -2.96
N GLY A 37 -7.39 24.98 -2.99
CA GLY A 37 -8.04 23.88 -3.72
C GLY A 37 -7.50 23.64 -5.14
N GLU A 38 -6.52 24.43 -5.60
CA GLU A 38 -5.89 24.20 -6.90
C GLU A 38 -5.09 22.90 -6.94
N TRP A 39 -4.47 22.53 -5.82
CA TRP A 39 -3.61 21.36 -5.73
C TRP A 39 -4.23 20.32 -4.80
N MET A 40 -4.05 19.05 -5.17
CA MET A 40 -4.45 17.92 -4.38
C MET A 40 -3.24 17.02 -4.14
N GLU A 41 -2.95 16.79 -2.87
CA GLU A 41 -1.98 15.80 -2.43
C GLU A 41 -2.69 14.53 -1.95
N VAL A 42 -2.14 13.37 -2.31
CA VAL A 42 -2.60 12.07 -1.82
C VAL A 42 -1.41 11.34 -1.21
N THR A 43 -1.53 11.04 0.07
CA THR A 43 -0.50 10.32 0.84
C THR A 43 -1.08 8.99 1.29
N ALA A 44 -0.38 7.89 1.00
CA ALA A 44 -0.73 6.56 1.47
C ALA A 44 0.38 6.06 2.41
N VAL A 45 0.02 5.64 3.62
CA VAL A 45 0.97 5.14 4.64
C VAL A 45 0.46 3.81 5.16
N GLY A 46 1.34 2.84 5.34
CA GLY A 46 0.99 1.54 5.93
C GLY A 46 2.21 0.81 6.45
N THR A 47 2.01 -0.40 6.96
CA THR A 47 3.08 -1.25 7.51
C THR A 47 3.35 -2.44 6.61
N ALA A 48 4.55 -2.50 6.02
CA ALA A 48 5.00 -3.67 5.27
C ALA A 48 5.22 -4.87 6.22
N VAL A 49 4.65 -6.02 5.90
CA VAL A 49 4.71 -7.23 6.72
C VAL A 49 5.16 -8.43 5.91
N ARG A 50 5.87 -9.34 6.58
CA ARG A 50 6.31 -10.62 6.03
C ARG A 50 5.77 -11.75 6.90
N TYR A 51 5.24 -12.78 6.25
CA TYR A 51 4.79 -13.97 6.92
C TYR A 51 5.98 -14.86 7.29
N VAL A 52 6.05 -15.26 8.56
CA VAL A 52 7.15 -16.06 9.12
C VAL A 52 6.68 -17.43 9.64
N GLY A 53 5.40 -17.75 9.48
CA GLY A 53 4.82 -19.01 9.97
C GLY A 53 4.94 -20.17 8.99
N SER A 54 4.65 -21.37 9.47
CA SER A 54 4.34 -22.54 8.65
C SER A 54 2.90 -22.96 8.94
N GLY A 55 2.03 -22.99 7.93
CA GLY A 55 0.61 -23.28 8.15
C GLY A 55 -0.28 -23.01 6.94
N GLN A 56 -1.56 -23.35 7.10
CA GLN A 56 -2.60 -23.24 6.08
C GLN A 56 -2.98 -21.79 5.73
N ASN A 57 -2.64 -20.83 6.59
CA ASN A 57 -2.84 -19.39 6.37
C ASN A 57 -1.64 -18.73 5.66
N MET A 58 -1.04 -19.44 4.70
CA MET A 58 -0.05 -18.83 3.83
C MET A 58 -0.73 -17.69 3.06
N PRO A 59 -0.23 -16.44 3.15
CA PRO A 59 -0.77 -15.39 2.31
C PRO A 59 -0.61 -15.78 0.83
N PRO A 60 -1.44 -15.26 -0.10
CA PRO A 60 -1.42 -15.64 -1.53
C PRO A 60 -0.09 -15.31 -2.26
N THR A 61 0.97 -14.99 -1.53
CA THR A 61 2.18 -14.28 -1.96
C THR A 61 3.23 -15.16 -2.62
N GLY A 62 2.88 -16.40 -2.96
CA GLY A 62 3.69 -17.25 -3.84
C GLY A 62 3.92 -16.68 -5.25
N MET A 63 3.36 -15.51 -5.58
CA MET A 63 3.47 -14.83 -6.89
C MET A 63 4.24 -13.50 -6.86
N GLY A 64 4.94 -13.14 -5.77
CA GLY A 64 5.88 -12.00 -5.77
C GLY A 64 5.24 -10.62 -5.90
N ARG A 65 3.96 -10.48 -5.51
CA ARG A 65 3.26 -9.19 -5.49
C ARG A 65 2.69 -8.91 -4.10
N VAL A 66 3.15 -7.84 -3.48
CA VAL A 66 2.62 -7.32 -2.21
C VAL A 66 1.14 -7.07 -2.32
N THR A 67 0.36 -7.54 -1.35
CA THR A 67 -1.08 -7.25 -1.27
C THR A 67 -1.36 -6.10 -0.31
N ILE A 68 -2.21 -5.16 -0.73
CA ILE A 68 -2.81 -4.15 0.15
C ILE A 68 -4.25 -4.59 0.43
N PRO A 69 -4.59 -5.03 1.65
CA PRO A 69 -5.96 -5.35 2.01
C PRO A 69 -6.80 -4.07 1.96
N ALA A 70 -7.89 -4.09 1.20
CA ALA A 70 -8.97 -3.14 1.42
C ALA A 70 -9.63 -3.53 2.75
N GLY A 71 -9.57 -2.63 3.74
CA GLY A 71 -10.37 -2.74 4.96
C GLY A 71 -11.86 -2.66 4.67
#